data_AF-A0A1E2S2D3-F1
#
_entry.id   AF-A0A1E2S2D3-F1
#
_cell.length_a   1.000
_cell.length_b   1.000
_cell.length_c   1.000
_cell.angle_alpha   90.00
_cell.angle_beta   90.00
_cell.angle_gamma   90.00
#
_symmetry.space_group_name_H-M   'P 1'
#
loop_
_entity.id
_entity.type
_entity.pdbx_description
1 polymer ?
#
loop_
_entity_poly.entity_id
_entity_poly.type
_entity_poly.pdbx_seq_one_letter_code
_entity_poly.pdbx_strand_id
1 'polypeptide(L)'
;MGRARKVIETLVAAGFNVTHSDADAVWVRDPFPLMDSLEADIVSSQGTIQPPSCHAVWGHVLCYGFIQFRSTPASLTLLREFAELAEGEGKFSDQISLNERLLSLEMEWTVKEPYGLNFREKDFFCSAEPIFGSAESEDLGRISVAILPHAQVQRLPNDVEEKTDAYVRHPLSQKNAEDIETVLRDQDCWFIERRDRPATERTSDEKLEAHPV
;
A
#
# COMPACT_ATOMS: atom_id res chain seq x y z
N MET A 1 9.59 7.51 -12.75
CA MET A 1 9.00 6.72 -11.64
C MET A 1 9.24 7.53 -10.36
N GLY A 2 8.27 7.68 -9.45
CA GLY A 2 8.43 8.49 -8.21
C GLY A 2 7.55 9.75 -8.07
N ARG A 3 6.56 9.98 -8.95
CA ARG A 3 5.68 11.16 -8.86
C ARG A 3 4.74 11.11 -7.64
N ALA A 4 4.18 9.94 -7.32
CA ALA A 4 3.29 9.76 -6.17
C ALA A 4 4.02 10.09 -4.86
N ARG A 5 5.20 9.49 -4.64
CA ARG A 5 6.07 9.76 -3.48
C ARG A 5 6.36 11.25 -3.31
N LYS A 6 6.72 11.98 -4.38
CA LYS A 6 6.97 13.43 -4.29
C LYS A 6 5.73 14.23 -3.87
N VAL A 7 4.54 13.83 -4.33
CA VAL A 7 3.28 14.44 -3.88
C VAL A 7 3.03 14.15 -2.41
N ILE A 8 3.19 12.88 -1.98
CA ILE A 8 3.04 12.47 -0.58
C ILE A 8 4.00 13.27 0.31
N GLU A 9 5.28 13.30 -0.02
CA GLU A 9 6.31 14.06 0.70
C GLU A 9 5.95 15.55 0.81
N THR A 10 5.50 16.17 -0.27
CA THR A 10 5.11 17.59 -0.28
C THR A 10 3.93 17.87 0.65
N LEU A 11 2.93 16.98 0.65
CA LEU A 11 1.74 17.12 1.48
C LEU A 11 2.05 16.86 2.97
N VAL A 12 2.85 15.83 3.26
CA VAL A 12 3.36 15.56 4.62
C VAL A 12 4.17 16.74 5.13
N ALA A 13 5.07 17.32 4.32
CA ALA A 13 5.83 18.51 4.69
C ALA A 13 4.94 19.74 4.96
N ALA A 14 3.75 19.80 4.36
CA ALA A 14 2.78 20.87 4.55
C ALA A 14 1.84 20.66 5.75
N GLY A 15 2.02 19.59 6.53
CA GLY A 15 1.21 19.33 7.73
C GLY A 15 0.07 18.32 7.55
N PHE A 16 -0.06 17.70 6.36
CA PHE A 16 -1.18 16.80 6.07
C PHE A 16 -0.81 15.33 6.34
N ASN A 17 -1.72 14.59 6.97
CA ASN A 17 -1.70 13.13 6.90
C ASN A 17 -2.13 12.70 5.50
N VAL A 18 -1.41 11.77 4.88
CA VAL A 18 -1.64 11.38 3.49
C VAL A 18 -1.84 9.89 3.40
N THR A 19 -3.00 9.48 2.90
CA THR A 19 -3.26 8.09 2.50
C THR A 19 -3.02 7.94 1.00
N HIS A 20 -2.14 7.02 0.63
CA HIS A 20 -1.94 6.53 -0.73
C HIS A 20 -2.68 5.21 -0.93
N SER A 21 -3.33 5.08 -2.07
CA SER A 21 -4.02 3.86 -2.50
C SER A 21 -3.74 3.62 -3.97
N ASP A 22 -3.31 2.41 -4.31
CA ASP A 22 -3.23 1.97 -5.70
C ASP A 22 -4.64 1.87 -6.29
N ALA A 23 -4.75 1.97 -7.61
CA ALA A 23 -6.03 1.98 -8.30
C ALA A 23 -6.79 0.65 -8.20
N ASP A 24 -6.09 -0.44 -7.90
CA ASP A 24 -6.61 -1.79 -7.65
C ASP A 24 -6.79 -2.11 -6.16
N ALA A 25 -6.50 -1.16 -5.26
CA ALA A 25 -6.91 -1.22 -3.86
C ALA A 25 -8.32 -0.62 -3.71
N VAL A 26 -9.33 -1.47 -3.85
CA VAL A 26 -10.74 -1.08 -3.89
C VAL A 26 -11.29 -0.89 -2.48
N TRP A 27 -11.80 0.31 -2.21
CA TRP A 27 -12.42 0.64 -0.93
C TRP A 27 -13.88 0.22 -0.96
N VAL A 28 -14.21 -0.83 -0.21
CA VAL A 28 -15.58 -1.34 -0.07
C VAL A 28 -16.31 -0.66 1.10
N ARG A 29 -15.57 0.00 2.00
CA ARG A 29 -16.05 0.92 3.05
C ARG A 29 -15.04 2.05 3.26
N ASP A 30 -15.42 3.04 4.05
CA ASP A 30 -14.52 4.13 4.45
C ASP A 30 -13.41 3.59 5.39
N PRO A 31 -12.12 3.56 4.96
CA PRO A 31 -11.05 2.99 5.76
C PRO A 31 -10.49 3.95 6.81
N PHE A 32 -10.81 5.24 6.77
CA PHE A 32 -10.19 6.24 7.66
C PHE A 32 -10.46 5.98 9.15
N PRO A 33 -11.66 5.56 9.60
CA PRO A 33 -11.88 5.21 11.00
C PRO A 33 -10.92 4.13 11.50
N LEU A 34 -10.58 3.15 10.65
CA LEU A 34 -9.63 2.10 10.99
C LEU A 34 -8.20 2.65 11.05
N MET A 35 -7.77 3.41 10.04
CA MET A 35 -6.40 3.95 9.96
C MET A 35 -6.13 4.98 11.06
N ASP A 36 -7.06 5.90 11.28
CA ASP A 36 -6.88 7.02 12.22
C ASP A 36 -6.94 6.55 13.68
N SER A 37 -7.55 5.40 13.96
CA SER A 37 -7.56 4.79 15.29
C SER A 37 -6.19 4.27 15.74
N LEU A 38 -5.25 4.08 14.80
CA LEU A 38 -3.91 3.55 15.09
C LEU A 38 -2.90 4.68 15.21
N GLU A 39 -2.44 4.95 16.43
CA GLU A 39 -1.44 5.97 16.71
C GLU A 39 -0.02 5.54 16.29
N ALA A 40 0.26 5.57 14.99
CA ALA A 40 1.58 5.30 14.42
C ALA A 40 1.96 6.33 13.35
N ASP A 41 3.25 6.57 13.15
CA ASP A 41 3.76 7.47 12.11
C ASP A 41 3.36 6.99 10.70
N ILE A 42 3.34 5.67 10.52
CA ILE A 42 2.98 4.99 9.28
C ILE A 42 1.93 3.91 9.58
N VAL A 43 0.84 3.88 8.83
CA VAL A 43 -0.18 2.82 8.91
C VAL A 43 -0.31 2.18 7.54
N SER A 44 -0.06 0.88 7.44
CA SER A 44 -0.01 0.16 6.16
C SER A 44 -0.94 -1.05 6.15
N SER A 45 -1.44 -1.42 4.99
CA SER A 45 -1.89 -2.79 4.76
C SER A 45 -0.72 -3.78 4.79
N GLN A 46 -1.01 -5.05 5.04
CA GLN A 46 -0.01 -6.11 4.96
C GLN A 46 0.33 -6.41 3.49
N GLY A 47 1.62 -6.53 3.19
CA GLY A 47 2.11 -7.07 1.93
C GLY A 47 2.17 -8.59 1.93
N THR A 48 2.79 -9.14 0.89
CA THR A 48 2.95 -10.58 0.74
C THR A 48 4.34 -11.03 1.19
N ILE A 49 5.26 -11.28 0.26
CA ILE A 49 6.62 -11.78 0.56
C ILE A 49 7.74 -10.84 0.10
N GLN A 50 7.40 -9.68 -0.46
CA GLN A 50 8.37 -8.78 -1.08
C GLN A 50 8.59 -7.53 -0.20
N PRO A 51 9.83 -7.24 0.24
CA PRO A 51 11.08 -7.95 -0.09
C PRO A 51 11.32 -9.23 0.77
N PRO A 52 12.00 -10.27 0.24
CA PRO A 52 12.20 -11.54 0.96
C PRO A 52 13.06 -11.43 2.22
N SER A 53 14.00 -10.47 2.25
CA SER A 53 14.85 -10.14 3.41
C SER A 53 14.01 -9.79 4.63
N CYS A 54 13.10 -8.83 4.47
CA CYS A 54 12.19 -8.36 5.51
C CYS A 54 11.22 -9.48 5.91
N HIS A 55 10.64 -10.18 4.93
CA HIS A 55 9.76 -11.31 5.20
C HIS A 55 10.48 -12.43 5.99
N ALA A 56 11.74 -12.70 5.70
CA ALA A 56 12.52 -13.72 6.41
C ALA A 56 12.78 -13.35 7.88
N VAL A 57 12.92 -12.05 8.19
CA VAL A 57 13.19 -11.57 9.55
C VAL A 57 11.89 -11.37 10.35
N TRP A 58 10.86 -10.80 9.75
CA TRP A 58 9.64 -10.39 10.45
C TRP A 58 8.45 -11.34 10.25
N GLY A 59 8.47 -12.17 9.21
CA GLY A 59 7.32 -12.98 8.78
C GLY A 59 6.21 -12.17 8.08
N HIS A 60 6.36 -10.85 7.98
CA HIS A 60 5.42 -9.95 7.32
C HIS A 60 6.17 -8.80 6.66
N VAL A 61 5.50 -8.06 5.79
CA VAL A 61 6.03 -6.87 5.12
C VAL A 61 4.93 -5.83 4.97
N LEU A 62 5.28 -4.55 4.83
CA LEU A 62 4.35 -3.48 4.54
C LEU A 62 4.00 -3.46 3.05
N CYS A 63 2.74 -3.15 2.74
CA CYS A 63 2.26 -2.90 1.39
C CYS A 63 2.18 -1.40 1.10
N TYR A 64 2.97 -0.92 0.14
CA TYR A 64 2.92 0.49 -0.26
C TYR A 64 1.64 0.87 -1.01
N GLY A 65 0.94 -0.09 -1.60
CA GLY A 65 -0.26 0.19 -2.40
C GLY A 65 -1.52 0.53 -1.58
N PHE A 66 -1.45 0.46 -0.25
CA PHE A 66 -2.45 1.05 0.63
C PHE A 66 -1.79 1.37 1.96
N ILE A 67 -1.43 2.64 2.15
CA ILE A 67 -0.56 3.13 3.22
C ILE A 67 -0.90 4.58 3.57
N GLN A 68 -0.82 4.94 4.84
CA GLN A 68 -0.93 6.32 5.34
C GLN A 68 0.39 6.74 5.98
N PHE A 69 0.83 7.95 5.65
CA PHE A 69 1.89 8.65 6.33
C PHE A 69 1.28 9.78 7.15
N ARG A 70 1.55 9.79 8.46
CA ARG A 70 1.21 10.94 9.31
C ARG A 70 2.21 12.06 9.10
N SER A 71 1.77 13.29 9.30
CA SER A 71 2.62 14.48 9.27
C SER A 71 3.48 14.58 10.53
N THR A 72 4.46 13.70 10.64
CA THR A 72 5.44 13.69 11.74
C THR A 72 6.86 13.89 11.20
N PRO A 73 7.79 14.38 12.04
CA PRO A 73 9.20 14.50 11.65
C PRO A 73 9.79 13.18 11.13
N ALA A 74 9.49 12.05 11.79
CA ALA A 74 9.99 10.73 11.41
C ALA A 74 9.51 10.32 10.01
N SER A 75 8.20 10.43 9.74
CA SER A 75 7.62 10.15 8.42
C SER A 75 8.22 11.03 7.33
N LEU A 76 8.40 12.33 7.60
CA LEU A 76 8.96 13.26 6.63
C LEU A 76 10.42 12.96 6.30
N THR A 77 11.24 12.69 7.31
CA THR A 77 12.65 12.31 7.10
C THR A 77 12.75 11.01 6.31
N LEU A 78 11.95 9.99 6.65
CA LEU A 78 11.92 8.72 5.91
C LEU A 78 11.53 8.91 4.43
N LEU A 79 10.51 9.73 4.15
CA LEU A 79 10.09 10.03 2.77
C LEU A 79 11.17 10.76 1.96
N ARG A 80 11.97 11.60 2.61
CA ARG A 80 13.11 12.31 1.97
C ARG A 80 14.27 11.37 1.65
N GLU A 81 14.60 10.44 2.55
CA GLU A 81 15.62 9.41 2.28
C GLU A 81 15.26 8.58 1.03
N PHE A 82 13.97 8.26 0.84
CA PHE A 82 13.52 7.55 -0.37
C PHE A 82 13.68 8.36 -1.66
N ALA A 83 13.57 9.69 -1.59
CA ALA A 83 13.75 10.55 -2.74
C ALA A 83 15.17 10.41 -3.32
N GLU A 84 16.17 10.37 -2.44
CA GLU A 84 17.58 10.27 -2.80
C GLU A 84 17.90 8.91 -3.46
N LEU A 85 17.34 7.83 -2.91
CA LEU A 85 17.49 6.48 -3.48
C LEU A 85 16.82 6.34 -4.86
N ALA A 86 15.66 6.96 -5.04
CA ALA A 86 14.90 6.88 -6.30
C ALA A 86 15.57 7.61 -7.48
N GLU A 87 16.39 8.62 -7.19
CA GLU A 87 17.08 9.43 -8.21
C GLU A 87 18.36 8.74 -8.74
N GLY A 88 18.91 7.76 -8.00
CA GLY A 88 20.13 7.04 -8.36
C GLY A 88 19.95 5.76 -9.18
N GLU A 89 18.76 5.13 -9.16
CA GLU A 89 18.57 3.77 -9.69
C GLU A 89 17.45 3.65 -10.74
N GLY A 90 17.73 2.96 -11.85
CA GLY A 90 16.76 2.74 -12.93
C GLY A 90 15.58 1.80 -12.58
N LYS A 91 15.58 1.15 -11.41
CA LYS A 91 14.53 0.23 -10.95
C LYS A 91 14.19 0.45 -9.47
N PHE A 92 13.79 1.67 -9.13
CA PHE A 92 13.30 1.99 -7.79
C PHE A 92 11.91 1.39 -7.51
N SER A 93 11.70 0.87 -6.29
CA SER A 93 10.44 0.29 -5.82
C SER A 93 10.15 0.80 -4.41
N ASP A 94 9.15 1.68 -4.27
CA ASP A 94 8.78 2.29 -2.99
C ASP A 94 8.53 1.23 -1.89
N GLN A 95 7.87 0.11 -2.24
CA GLN A 95 7.61 -0.97 -1.28
C GLN A 95 8.90 -1.65 -0.80
N ILE A 96 9.86 -1.91 -1.70
CA ILE A 96 11.11 -2.56 -1.32
C ILE A 96 11.94 -1.60 -0.47
N SER A 97 12.12 -0.37 -0.94
CA SER A 97 12.92 0.65 -0.24
C SER A 97 12.37 0.97 1.15
N LEU A 98 11.05 1.07 1.31
CA LEU A 98 10.43 1.28 2.62
C LEU A 98 10.73 0.14 3.59
N ASN A 99 10.47 -1.10 3.16
CA ASN A 99 10.67 -2.26 4.04
C ASN A 99 12.15 -2.44 4.40
N GLU A 100 13.07 -2.35 3.43
CA GLU A 100 14.51 -2.48 3.68
C GLU A 100 15.04 -1.37 4.60
N ARG A 101 14.52 -0.13 4.45
CA ARG A 101 14.91 0.96 5.35
C ARG A 101 14.43 0.67 6.77
N LEU A 102 13.18 0.29 6.96
CA LEU A 102 12.67 -0.11 8.29
C LEU A 102 13.46 -1.30 8.85
N LEU A 103 13.89 -2.26 8.01
CA LEU A 103 14.76 -3.36 8.44
C LEU A 103 16.12 -2.88 8.95
N SER A 104 16.72 -1.90 8.28
CA SER A 104 17.98 -1.30 8.73
C SER A 104 17.88 -0.53 10.05
N LEU A 105 16.67 -0.16 10.48
CA LEU A 105 16.40 0.49 11.76
C LEU A 105 16.18 -0.51 12.90
N GLU A 106 16.27 -1.82 12.63
CA GLU A 106 16.11 -2.87 13.63
C GLU A 106 14.75 -2.81 14.35
N MET A 107 13.67 -2.60 13.58
CA MET A 107 12.30 -2.53 14.10
C MET A 107 11.93 -3.69 15.02
N GLU A 108 11.44 -3.37 16.20
CA GLU A 108 10.88 -4.31 17.15
C GLU A 108 9.37 -4.45 16.93
N TRP A 109 8.90 -5.67 16.70
CA TRP A 109 7.50 -5.95 16.34
C TRP A 109 6.73 -6.63 17.47
N THR A 110 5.51 -6.17 17.69
CA THR A 110 4.49 -6.80 18.53
C THR A 110 3.37 -7.34 17.64
N VAL A 111 3.21 -8.66 17.63
CA VAL A 111 2.14 -9.36 16.90
C VAL A 111 1.20 -10.04 17.92
N LYS A 112 -0.10 -9.90 17.73
CA LYS A 112 -1.14 -10.52 18.58
C LYS A 112 -2.11 -11.31 17.70
N GLU A 113 -2.65 -12.41 18.22
CA GLU A 113 -3.58 -13.28 17.48
C GLU A 113 -3.09 -13.63 16.05
N PRO A 114 -1.87 -14.17 15.90
CA PRO A 114 -1.35 -14.53 14.59
C PRO A 114 -2.04 -15.77 14.01
N TYR A 115 -2.18 -15.81 12.69
CA TYR A 115 -2.67 -16.97 11.96
C TYR A 115 -1.94 -17.17 10.63
N GLY A 116 -1.95 -18.41 10.13
CA GLY A 116 -1.37 -18.76 8.84
C GLY A 116 -2.43 -18.82 7.75
N LEU A 117 -2.09 -18.35 6.55
CA LEU A 117 -2.85 -18.56 5.32
C LEU A 117 -1.99 -19.30 4.31
N ASN A 118 -2.54 -20.30 3.63
CA ASN A 118 -1.91 -20.90 2.48
C ASN A 118 -2.51 -20.33 1.21
N PHE A 119 -1.69 -19.74 0.34
CA PHE A 119 -2.13 -19.23 -0.95
C PHE A 119 -1.09 -19.56 -2.03
N ARG A 120 -1.52 -20.27 -3.07
CA ARG A 120 -0.65 -20.75 -4.17
C ARG A 120 0.63 -21.44 -3.65
N GLU A 121 0.45 -22.41 -2.75
CA GLU A 121 1.53 -23.23 -2.15
C GLU A 121 2.54 -22.42 -1.31
N LYS A 122 2.16 -21.22 -0.87
CA LYS A 122 2.98 -20.39 0.03
C LYS A 122 2.21 -20.09 1.29
N ASP A 123 2.91 -20.21 2.41
CA ASP A 123 2.39 -19.85 3.72
C ASP A 123 2.66 -18.37 3.99
N PHE A 124 1.63 -17.68 4.44
CA PHE A 124 1.64 -16.28 4.82
C PHE A 124 1.27 -16.17 6.28
N PHE A 125 2.05 -15.39 7.03
CA PHE A 125 1.77 -15.10 8.42
C PHE A 125 0.99 -13.80 8.51
N CYS A 126 -0.23 -13.87 9.01
CA CYS A 126 -1.17 -12.75 9.15
C CYS A 126 -1.56 -12.57 10.62
N SER A 127 -2.30 -11.51 10.91
CA SER A 127 -2.73 -11.15 12.26
C SER A 127 -4.18 -10.69 12.24
N ALA A 128 -4.98 -11.16 13.21
CA ALA A 128 -6.37 -10.72 13.39
C ALA A 128 -6.45 -9.33 14.05
N GLU A 129 -5.37 -8.93 14.73
CA GLU A 129 -5.19 -7.63 15.36
C GLU A 129 -4.12 -6.80 14.62
N PRO A 130 -4.07 -5.46 14.79
CA PRO A 130 -3.00 -4.66 14.22
C PRO A 130 -1.61 -5.12 14.72
N ILE A 131 -0.65 -5.19 13.81
CA ILE A 131 0.76 -5.45 14.14
C ILE A 131 1.44 -4.11 14.37
N PHE A 132 2.16 -3.95 15.48
CA PHE A 132 2.87 -2.71 15.79
C PHE A 132 4.38 -2.90 15.74
N GLY A 133 5.08 -1.96 15.12
CA GLY A 133 6.52 -1.90 15.06
C GLY A 133 7.04 -0.57 15.57
N SER A 134 8.19 -0.55 16.23
CA SER A 134 8.91 0.69 16.50
C SER A 134 10.41 0.51 16.50
N ALA A 135 11.13 1.59 16.23
CA ALA A 135 12.58 1.69 16.38
C ALA A 135 12.97 3.08 16.90
N GLU A 136 14.16 3.14 17.51
CA GLU A 136 14.84 4.39 17.84
C GLU A 136 16.02 4.56 16.87
N SER A 137 16.22 5.76 16.35
CA SER A 137 17.28 6.07 15.40
C SER A 137 17.86 7.45 15.70
N GLU A 138 19.17 7.61 15.53
CA GLU A 138 19.82 8.91 15.70
C GLU A 138 19.30 9.95 14.69
N ASP A 139 18.98 9.51 13.46
CA ASP A 139 18.55 10.39 12.37
C ASP A 139 17.04 10.69 12.40
N LEU A 140 16.22 9.71 12.77
CA LEU A 140 14.75 9.79 12.73
C LEU A 140 14.13 10.09 14.09
N GLY A 141 14.87 9.90 15.18
CA GLY A 141 14.29 9.73 16.52
C GLY A 141 13.50 8.43 16.60
N ARG A 142 12.42 8.43 17.38
CA ARG A 142 11.49 7.31 17.45
C ARG A 142 10.60 7.28 16.21
N ILE A 143 10.51 6.13 15.56
CA ILE A 143 9.54 5.87 14.48
C ILE A 143 8.62 4.71 14.89
N SER A 144 7.34 4.84 14.58
CA SER A 144 6.31 3.85 14.85
C SER A 144 5.53 3.49 13.59
N VAL A 145 5.23 2.19 13.45
CA VAL A 145 4.54 1.63 12.30
C VAL A 145 3.41 0.73 12.79
N ALA A 146 2.26 0.79 12.14
CA ALA A 146 1.19 -0.17 12.33
C ALA A 146 0.83 -0.86 11.00
N ILE A 147 0.59 -2.17 11.05
CA ILE A 147 0.04 -2.95 9.94
C ILE A 147 -1.39 -3.33 10.31
N LEU A 148 -2.32 -3.01 9.41
CA LEU A 148 -3.74 -3.26 9.56
C LEU A 148 -4.06 -4.76 9.58
N PRO A 149 -5.08 -5.20 10.33
CA PRO A 149 -5.56 -6.58 10.30
C PRO A 149 -5.84 -7.05 8.87
N HIS A 150 -5.25 -8.17 8.47
CA HIS A 150 -5.35 -8.67 7.09
C HIS A 150 -6.81 -8.92 6.68
N ALA A 151 -7.65 -9.42 7.59
CA ALA A 151 -9.06 -9.67 7.31
C ALA A 151 -9.85 -8.40 6.97
N GLN A 152 -9.46 -7.24 7.51
CA GLN A 152 -10.10 -5.94 7.25
C GLN A 152 -9.51 -5.24 6.02
N VAL A 153 -8.24 -5.49 5.70
CA VAL A 153 -7.57 -4.96 4.51
C VAL A 153 -6.90 -6.09 3.73
N GLN A 154 -7.66 -6.65 2.80
CA GLN A 154 -7.40 -7.97 2.26
C GLN A 154 -6.50 -7.92 1.04
N ARG A 155 -5.39 -8.65 1.10
CA ARG A 155 -4.51 -8.87 -0.05
C ARG A 155 -4.57 -10.27 -0.64
N LEU A 156 -4.93 -11.23 0.21
CA LEU A 156 -5.10 -12.63 -0.14
C LEU A 156 -6.53 -13.01 0.18
N PRO A 157 -7.17 -13.87 -0.63
CA PRO A 157 -8.45 -14.46 -0.24
C PRO A 157 -8.25 -15.23 1.05
N ASN A 158 -9.25 -15.18 1.92
CA ASN A 158 -9.25 -15.90 3.18
C ASN A 158 -10.48 -16.80 3.22
N ASP A 159 -10.27 -18.12 3.11
CA ASP A 159 -11.33 -19.13 3.17
C ASP A 159 -12.03 -19.17 4.54
N VAL A 160 -11.43 -18.55 5.57
CA VAL A 160 -11.99 -18.51 6.93
C VAL A 160 -13.20 -17.58 7.03
N GLU A 161 -13.47 -16.70 6.05
CA GLU A 161 -14.55 -15.74 6.18
C GLU A 161 -15.29 -15.43 4.86
N GLU A 162 -16.32 -16.24 4.56
CA GLU A 162 -17.41 -15.90 3.63
C GLU A 162 -18.26 -14.67 4.09
N LYS A 163 -17.84 -13.95 5.15
CA LYS A 163 -18.54 -12.80 5.76
C LYS A 163 -17.59 -11.73 6.31
N THR A 164 -16.63 -11.28 5.52
CA THR A 164 -15.59 -10.35 5.99
C THR A 164 -16.11 -8.94 6.20
N ASP A 165 -15.75 -8.34 7.35
CA ASP A 165 -15.88 -6.90 7.62
C ASP A 165 -14.77 -6.11 6.90
N ALA A 166 -14.57 -6.40 5.61
CA ALA A 166 -13.52 -5.76 4.82
C ALA A 166 -13.80 -4.26 4.62
N TYR A 167 -12.76 -3.46 4.71
CA TYR A 167 -12.75 -2.04 4.38
C TYR A 167 -12.12 -1.81 3.01
N VAL A 168 -11.05 -2.54 2.73
CA VAL A 168 -10.32 -2.47 1.47
C VAL A 168 -10.01 -3.88 0.97
N ARG A 169 -10.20 -4.10 -0.33
CA ARG A 169 -9.77 -5.29 -1.06
C ARG A 169 -8.71 -4.87 -2.08
N HIS A 170 -7.51 -5.40 -1.91
CA HIS A 170 -6.36 -5.14 -2.76
C HIS A 170 -5.76 -6.48 -3.21
N PRO A 171 -6.48 -7.23 -4.05
CA PRO A 171 -6.15 -8.62 -4.32
C PRO A 171 -4.84 -8.76 -5.09
N LEU A 172 -4.11 -9.83 -4.80
CA LEU A 172 -2.86 -10.14 -5.48
C LEU A 172 -3.12 -10.51 -6.95
N SER A 173 -2.68 -9.65 -7.86
CA SER A 173 -2.74 -9.81 -9.31
C SER A 173 -1.34 -9.75 -9.94
N GLN A 174 -1.25 -10.14 -11.20
CA GLN A 174 -0.17 -9.72 -12.06
C GLN A 174 -0.30 -8.23 -12.34
N LYS A 175 0.82 -7.52 -12.48
CA LYS A 175 0.85 -6.07 -12.73
C LYS A 175 0.49 -5.71 -14.19
N ASN A 176 -0.60 -6.25 -14.71
CA ASN A 176 -1.16 -5.95 -16.02
C ASN A 176 -2.69 -5.74 -15.91
N ALA A 177 -3.24 -4.91 -16.79
CA ALA A 177 -4.63 -4.46 -16.68
C ALA A 177 -5.65 -5.60 -16.82
N GLU A 178 -5.37 -6.59 -17.66
CA GLU A 178 -6.29 -7.71 -17.94
C GLU A 178 -6.42 -8.65 -16.73
N ASP A 179 -5.30 -8.97 -16.07
CA ASP A 179 -5.29 -9.79 -14.87
C ASP A 179 -5.92 -9.03 -13.68
N ILE A 180 -5.61 -7.74 -13.52
CA ILE A 180 -6.24 -6.88 -12.50
C ILE A 180 -7.76 -6.84 -12.71
N GLU A 181 -8.24 -6.60 -13.93
CA GLU A 181 -9.69 -6.58 -14.21
C GLU A 181 -10.33 -7.93 -13.88
N THR A 182 -9.71 -9.03 -14.29
CA THR A 182 -10.21 -10.38 -14.04
C THR A 182 -10.32 -10.67 -12.55
N VAL A 183 -9.25 -10.43 -11.79
CA VAL A 183 -9.21 -10.68 -10.35
C VAL A 183 -10.20 -9.79 -9.59
N LEU A 184 -10.33 -8.51 -9.97
CA LEU A 184 -11.31 -7.62 -9.35
C LEU A 184 -12.75 -8.06 -9.67
N ARG A 185 -13.03 -8.57 -10.87
CA ARG A 185 -14.35 -9.13 -11.21
C ARG A 185 -14.66 -10.39 -10.41
N ASP A 186 -13.70 -11.30 -10.30
CA ASP A 186 -13.86 -12.56 -9.55
C ASP A 186 -14.12 -12.33 -8.06
N GLN A 187 -13.77 -11.15 -7.54
CA GLN A 187 -13.99 -10.76 -6.14
C GLN A 187 -15.09 -9.71 -5.96
N ASP A 188 -15.96 -9.50 -6.95
CA ASP A 188 -17.05 -8.52 -6.92
C ASP A 188 -16.58 -7.08 -6.60
N CYS A 189 -15.34 -6.74 -6.98
CA CYS A 189 -14.70 -5.44 -6.75
C CYS A 189 -14.61 -4.58 -8.02
N TRP A 190 -15.20 -5.03 -9.13
CA TRP A 190 -15.23 -4.29 -10.39
C TRP A 190 -16.57 -3.57 -10.59
N PHE A 191 -16.65 -2.30 -10.18
CA PHE A 191 -17.91 -1.54 -10.19
C PHE A 191 -18.14 -0.71 -11.46
N ILE A 192 -17.22 -0.73 -12.42
CA ILE A 192 -17.40 -0.04 -13.70
C ILE A 192 -18.25 -0.92 -14.61
N GLU A 193 -19.52 -0.55 -14.79
CA GLU A 193 -20.31 -1.06 -15.91
C GLU A 193 -19.56 -0.75 -17.20
N ARG A 194 -19.38 -1.75 -18.08
CA ARG A 194 -18.89 -1.49 -19.42
C ARG A 194 -19.88 -0.53 -20.06
N ARG A 195 -19.52 0.75 -20.14
CA ARG A 195 -20.09 1.63 -21.16
C ARG A 195 -19.61 1.03 -22.46
N ASP A 196 -20.46 0.24 -23.11
CA ASP A 196 -20.29 -0.10 -24.51
C ASP A 196 -20.18 1.22 -25.27
N ARG A 197 -18.95 1.71 -25.48
CA ARG A 197 -18.72 2.73 -26.48
C ARG A 197 -18.91 2.02 -27.81
N PRO A 198 -19.91 2.41 -28.62
CA PRO A 198 -20.02 1.87 -29.96
C PRO A 198 -18.69 2.10 -30.68
N ALA A 199 -18.20 1.10 -31.40
CA ALA A 199 -16.91 1.09 -32.08
C ALA A 199 -16.75 2.17 -33.18
N THR A 200 -17.71 3.10 -33.32
CA THR A 200 -17.81 4.05 -34.44
C THR A 200 -17.39 5.48 -34.13
N GLU A 201 -17.01 5.83 -32.90
CA GLU A 201 -16.54 7.19 -32.59
C GLU A 201 -15.03 7.20 -32.28
N ARG A 202 -14.23 6.84 -33.28
CA ARG A 202 -12.95 7.50 -33.51
C ARG A 202 -13.13 8.43 -34.70
N THR A 203 -13.75 9.58 -34.48
CA THR A 203 -13.55 10.69 -35.40
C THR A 203 -12.15 11.21 -35.16
N SER A 204 -11.25 10.83 -36.06
CA SER A 204 -10.08 11.63 -36.40
C SER A 204 -10.57 13.04 -36.75
N ASP A 205 -10.48 13.99 -35.82
CA ASP A 205 -10.32 15.42 -36.06
C ASP A 205 -10.64 16.20 -34.77
N GLU A 206 -9.71 16.19 -33.82
CA GLU A 206 -9.48 17.37 -32.99
C GLU A 206 -8.04 17.81 -33.22
N LYS A 207 -7.86 18.61 -34.27
CA LYS A 207 -6.69 19.48 -34.38
C LYS A 207 -6.70 20.38 -33.15
N LEU A 208 -5.71 20.20 -32.28
CA LEU A 208 -5.26 21.23 -31.36
C LEU A 208 -4.89 22.46 -32.19
N GLU A 209 -5.82 23.39 -32.33
CA GLU A 209 -5.48 24.75 -32.73
C GLU A 209 -4.73 25.39 -31.57
N ALA A 210 -3.46 25.66 -31.80
CA ALA A 210 -2.65 26.52 -30.96
C ALA A 210 -3.30 27.90 -30.93
N HIS A 211 -3.74 28.35 -29.76
CA HIS A 211 -4.02 29.77 -29.53
C HIS A 211 -2.71 30.47 -29.15
N PRO A 212 -2.22 31.42 -29.96
CA PRO A 212 -1.28 32.41 -29.48
C PRO A 212 -2.05 33.52 -28.76
N VAL A 213 -1.71 33.80 -27.50
CA VAL A 213 -1.15 35.08 -26.99
C VAL A 213 -0.53 34.80 -25.63
#